data_AF-A0A5D2D1E4-F1
#
_entry.id   AF-A0A5D2D1E4-F1
#
_cell.length_a   1.000
_cell.length_b   1.000
_cell.length_c   1.000
_cell.angle_alpha   90.00
_cell.angle_beta   90.00
_cell.angle_gamma   90.00
#
_symmetry.space_group_name_H-M   'P 1'
#
loop_
_entity.id
_entity.type
_entity.pdbx_description
1 polymer ?
#
loop_
_entity_poly.entity_id
_entity_poly.type
_entity_poly.pdbx_seq_one_letter_code
_entity_poly.pdbx_strand_id
1 'polypeptide(L)'
;MEMNISVSGTGSCNLLQKTKDSIDELSFWAWSDLLVALKHYQDSPRTATSSGVLEKCLDSLVGRLAMASEVTPCASTSPPDSSGLRISFNTRSTQSSNKGLFRATWWFEDLSALSPNLIEMLVKSMVSRGYNHVIVSGFLFYYQKSKFYTASSDEKREVLEIVIDMLYTLDPSSISCKSLFGVLRPVLHSNISKSCRNKLESMIGSQLDQATIDNLLIPSYGRSYLYDVNLVLRFLKAFLREGGSESSPIPMKKVASLIDLYITEVAPDRCLKSSKFSALVMVLPDSARDSWDELYHAMDIYLEGCLKKKK
;
A
#
# COMPACT_ATOMS: atom_id res chain seq x y z
N MET A 1 69.79 3.38 -30.49
CA MET A 1 68.81 2.55 -31.23
C MET A 1 67.91 1.94 -30.15
N GLU A 2 66.96 2.73 -29.64
CA GLU A 2 66.06 2.31 -28.57
C GLU A 2 64.71 1.96 -29.18
N MET A 3 64.28 0.72 -28.94
CA MET A 3 63.01 0.16 -29.40
C MET A 3 61.94 0.49 -28.37
N ASN A 4 61.05 1.45 -28.68
CA ASN A 4 59.83 1.66 -27.93
C ASN A 4 58.76 0.65 -28.39
N ILE A 5 58.54 -0.39 -27.58
CA ILE A 5 57.42 -1.30 -27.71
C ILE A 5 56.20 -0.59 -27.10
N SER A 6 55.32 -0.06 -27.95
CA SER A 6 53.99 0.40 -27.55
C SER A 6 53.06 -0.81 -27.40
N VAL A 7 52.84 -1.22 -26.16
CA VAL A 7 51.77 -2.18 -25.80
C VAL A 7 50.43 -1.47 -26.00
N SER A 8 49.72 -1.83 -27.06
CA SER A 8 48.37 -1.34 -27.32
C SER A 8 47.37 -1.96 -26.34
N GLY A 9 46.82 -1.13 -25.45
CA GLY A 9 45.66 -1.48 -24.63
C GLY A 9 44.39 -1.44 -25.49
N THR A 10 43.95 -2.58 -26.00
CA THR A 10 42.75 -2.72 -26.87
C THR A 10 41.67 -3.63 -26.29
N GLY A 11 41.73 -3.96 -24.99
CA GLY A 11 40.78 -4.88 -24.34
C GLY A 11 39.49 -4.25 -23.80
N SER A 12 39.47 -2.95 -23.47
CA SER A 12 38.36 -2.33 -22.73
C SER A 12 37.23 -1.81 -23.63
N CYS A 13 37.51 -1.39 -24.86
CA CYS A 13 36.52 -0.75 -25.74
C CYS A 13 35.51 -1.74 -26.36
N ASN A 14 35.90 -3.00 -26.59
CA ASN A 14 35.01 -4.00 -27.22
C ASN A 14 33.88 -4.49 -26.31
N LEU A 15 34.15 -4.61 -25.00
CA LEU A 15 33.13 -5.07 -24.06
C LEU A 15 32.11 -3.96 -23.79
N LEU A 16 32.57 -2.72 -23.64
CA LEU A 16 31.71 -1.58 -23.34
C LEU A 16 30.80 -1.23 -24.53
N GLN A 17 31.32 -1.33 -25.76
CA GLN A 17 30.53 -1.18 -26.98
C GLN A 17 29.52 -2.32 -27.15
N LYS A 18 29.94 -3.59 -27.01
CA LYS A 18 28.99 -4.74 -27.05
C LYS A 18 27.92 -4.66 -25.97
N THR A 19 28.27 -4.16 -24.79
CA THR A 19 27.32 -3.92 -23.70
C THR A 19 26.33 -2.83 -24.12
N LYS A 20 26.80 -1.72 -24.71
CA LYS A 20 25.95 -0.65 -25.24
C LYS A 20 25.01 -1.10 -26.36
N ASP A 21 25.52 -1.88 -27.31
CA ASP A 21 24.71 -2.42 -28.41
C ASP A 21 23.64 -3.40 -27.87
N SER A 22 24.01 -4.27 -26.92
CA SER A 22 23.06 -5.17 -26.24
C SER A 22 22.00 -4.41 -25.43
N ILE A 23 22.38 -3.26 -24.87
CA ILE A 23 21.48 -2.37 -24.13
C ILE A 23 20.46 -1.71 -25.08
N ASP A 24 20.85 -1.34 -26.28
CA ASP A 24 19.93 -0.77 -27.26
C ASP A 24 18.98 -1.84 -27.83
N GLU A 25 19.40 -3.11 -27.82
CA GLU A 25 18.55 -4.28 -28.13
C GLU A 25 17.58 -4.70 -27.00
N LEU A 26 17.69 -4.17 -25.77
CA LEU A 26 16.81 -4.52 -24.63
C LEU A 26 15.33 -4.27 -24.88
N SER A 27 15.00 -3.36 -25.79
CA SER A 27 13.62 -3.10 -26.21
C SER A 27 12.98 -4.32 -26.87
N PHE A 28 13.76 -5.21 -27.48
CA PHE A 28 13.31 -6.37 -28.25
C PHE A 28 13.30 -7.70 -27.47
N TRP A 29 13.89 -7.78 -26.28
CA TRP A 29 14.03 -9.01 -25.49
C TRP A 29 12.70 -9.68 -25.14
N ALA A 30 12.61 -11.00 -24.95
CA ALA A 30 11.36 -11.60 -24.49
C ALA A 30 11.06 -11.23 -23.02
N TRP A 31 9.79 -11.33 -22.60
CA TRP A 31 9.40 -11.09 -21.20
C TRP A 31 10.20 -11.98 -20.22
N SER A 32 10.38 -13.25 -20.57
CA SER A 32 11.20 -14.20 -19.82
C SER A 32 12.64 -13.72 -19.64
N ASP A 33 13.23 -13.13 -20.68
CA ASP A 33 14.63 -12.70 -20.67
C ASP A 33 14.81 -11.48 -19.76
N LEU A 34 13.84 -10.55 -19.78
CA LEU A 34 13.81 -9.41 -18.86
C LEU A 34 13.71 -9.88 -17.40
N LEU A 35 12.86 -10.86 -17.09
CA LEU A 35 12.75 -11.41 -15.74
C LEU A 35 14.03 -12.10 -15.27
N VAL A 36 14.68 -12.88 -16.15
CA VAL A 36 15.95 -13.53 -15.85
C VAL A 36 17.04 -12.49 -15.58
N ALA A 37 17.11 -11.44 -16.38
CA ALA A 37 18.05 -10.35 -16.17
C ALA A 37 17.81 -9.65 -14.82
N LEU A 38 16.56 -9.32 -14.48
CA LEU A 38 16.22 -8.71 -13.19
C LEU A 38 16.59 -9.61 -12.00
N LYS A 39 16.37 -10.92 -12.10
CA LYS A 39 16.81 -11.88 -11.07
C LYS A 39 18.33 -11.91 -10.94
N HIS A 40 19.06 -11.87 -12.05
CA HIS A 40 20.52 -11.81 -12.02
C HIS A 40 21.03 -10.51 -11.35
N TYR A 41 20.34 -9.38 -11.54
CA TYR A 41 20.65 -8.13 -10.83
C TYR A 41 20.36 -8.20 -9.32
N GLN A 42 19.35 -8.97 -8.92
CA GLN A 42 19.05 -9.21 -7.50
C GLN A 42 20.19 -9.97 -6.80
N ASP A 43 20.79 -10.96 -7.48
CA ASP A 43 21.87 -11.77 -6.93
C ASP A 43 23.24 -11.05 -6.99
N SER A 44 23.36 -9.98 -7.79
CA SER A 44 24.60 -9.19 -7.97
C SER A 44 24.39 -7.67 -7.83
N PRO A 45 24.06 -7.17 -6.62
CA PRO A 45 23.70 -5.76 -6.41
C PRO A 45 24.86 -4.77 -6.59
N ARG A 46 26.12 -5.22 -6.49
CA ARG A 46 27.31 -4.33 -6.60
C ARG A 46 27.65 -3.90 -8.03
N THR A 47 27.03 -4.51 -9.04
CA THR A 47 27.37 -4.33 -10.46
C THR A 47 26.30 -3.55 -11.24
N ALA A 48 25.14 -3.28 -10.62
CA ALA A 48 23.93 -2.80 -11.30
C ALA A 48 23.78 -1.27 -11.33
N THR A 49 24.28 -0.56 -10.32
CA THR A 49 24.01 0.86 -10.10
C THR A 49 24.81 1.81 -10.99
N SER A 50 25.81 1.33 -11.74
CA SER A 50 26.70 2.19 -12.55
C SER A 50 26.43 2.19 -14.06
N SER A 51 25.54 1.33 -14.58
CA SER A 51 25.47 1.09 -16.03
C SER A 51 24.19 1.60 -16.71
N GLY A 52 23.17 2.07 -15.98
CA GLY A 52 21.87 2.50 -16.55
C GLY A 52 21.07 1.37 -17.19
N VAL A 53 21.59 0.13 -17.17
CA VAL A 53 20.99 -1.04 -17.81
C VAL A 53 19.75 -1.50 -17.06
N LEU A 54 19.80 -1.49 -15.74
CA LEU A 54 18.67 -1.83 -14.89
C LEU A 54 17.49 -0.89 -15.16
N GLU A 55 17.74 0.41 -15.28
CA GLU A 55 16.71 1.41 -15.59
C GLU A 55 16.10 1.17 -16.98
N LYS A 56 16.93 0.96 -18.01
CA LYS A 56 16.45 0.61 -19.37
C LYS A 56 15.67 -0.70 -19.41
N CYS A 57 16.07 -1.70 -18.62
CA CYS A 57 15.38 -2.99 -18.50
C CYS A 57 13.99 -2.80 -17.85
N LEU A 58 13.92 -2.09 -16.72
CA LEU A 58 12.66 -1.74 -16.07
C LEU A 58 11.77 -0.92 -17.01
N ASP A 59 12.33 0.03 -17.74
CA ASP A 59 11.62 0.84 -18.71
C ASP A 59 11.03 0.03 -19.88
N SER A 60 11.79 -0.93 -20.41
CA SER A 60 11.31 -1.89 -21.40
C SER A 60 10.16 -2.74 -20.84
N LEU A 61 10.31 -3.21 -19.60
CA LEU A 61 9.30 -3.99 -18.90
C LEU A 61 8.00 -3.20 -18.68
N VAL A 62 8.09 -1.96 -18.18
CA VAL A 62 6.93 -1.08 -17.99
C VAL A 62 6.28 -0.72 -19.32
N GLY A 63 7.07 -0.46 -20.37
CA GLY A 63 6.55 -0.23 -21.73
C GLY A 63 5.71 -1.40 -22.24
N ARG A 64 6.14 -2.64 -21.98
CA ARG A 64 5.38 -3.85 -22.35
C ARG A 64 4.10 -4.00 -21.55
N LEU A 65 4.15 -3.73 -20.25
CA LEU A 65 2.97 -3.74 -19.40
C LEU A 65 1.92 -2.76 -19.93
N ALA A 66 2.33 -1.57 -20.38
CA ALA A 66 1.42 -0.56 -20.90
C ALA A 66 0.76 -1.02 -22.21
N MET A 67 1.58 -1.54 -23.14
CA MET A 67 1.10 -2.09 -24.42
C MET A 67 0.13 -3.27 -24.22
N ALA A 68 0.41 -4.18 -23.28
CA ALA A 68 -0.46 -5.33 -23.00
C ALA A 68 -1.82 -4.93 -22.41
N SER A 69 -1.87 -3.79 -21.72
CA SER A 69 -3.12 -3.21 -21.20
C SER A 69 -3.97 -2.55 -22.30
N GLU A 70 -3.38 -2.15 -23.43
CA GLU A 70 -4.07 -1.45 -24.53
C GLU A 70 -4.64 -2.38 -25.61
N VAL A 71 -4.07 -3.58 -25.82
CA VAL A 71 -4.58 -4.53 -26.81
C VAL A 71 -5.90 -5.15 -26.35
N THR A 72 -7.01 -4.45 -26.62
CA THR A 72 -8.38 -4.91 -26.42
C THR A 72 -9.02 -5.27 -27.76
N PRO A 73 -9.00 -6.53 -28.21
CA PRO A 73 -9.91 -6.99 -29.25
C PRO A 73 -11.18 -7.53 -28.57
N CYS A 74 -12.32 -6.92 -28.87
CA CYS A 74 -13.62 -7.56 -28.71
C CYS A 74 -13.65 -8.87 -29.50
N ALA A 75 -13.72 -10.02 -28.81
CA ALA A 75 -14.23 -11.26 -29.39
C ALA A 75 -14.68 -12.22 -28.29
N SER A 76 -15.97 -12.52 -28.30
CA SER A 76 -16.63 -13.54 -27.49
C SER A 76 -16.20 -14.94 -27.95
N THR A 77 -15.70 -15.79 -27.04
CA THR A 77 -16.03 -17.23 -26.91
C THR A 77 -15.29 -17.85 -25.71
N SER A 78 -16.00 -18.61 -24.89
CA SER A 78 -15.53 -19.47 -23.77
C SER A 78 -15.29 -20.92 -24.28
N PRO A 79 -14.66 -21.87 -23.55
CA PRO A 79 -15.10 -22.39 -22.22
C PRO A 79 -13.90 -22.78 -21.27
N PRO A 80 -14.08 -23.45 -20.10
CA PRO A 80 -13.47 -23.02 -18.83
C PRO A 80 -12.41 -24.03 -18.31
N ASP A 81 -11.97 -23.82 -17.06
CA ASP A 81 -11.18 -24.72 -16.21
C ASP A 81 -9.69 -24.36 -16.07
N SER A 82 -9.42 -23.45 -15.12
CA SER A 82 -8.35 -23.68 -14.15
C SER A 82 -8.73 -23.00 -12.83
N SER A 83 -8.43 -23.68 -11.73
CA SER A 83 -8.62 -23.22 -10.36
C SER A 83 -7.68 -22.06 -10.04
N GLY A 84 -7.97 -20.88 -10.58
CA GLY A 84 -7.27 -19.63 -10.29
C GLY A 84 -7.83 -18.99 -9.03
N LEU A 85 -6.94 -18.68 -8.10
CA LEU A 85 -7.20 -18.01 -6.83
C LEU A 85 -8.14 -16.80 -7.05
N ARG A 86 -9.39 -16.86 -6.55
CA ARG A 86 -10.35 -15.76 -6.66
C ARG A 86 -9.87 -14.58 -5.80
N ILE A 87 -9.21 -13.62 -6.43
CA ILE A 87 -8.91 -12.33 -5.80
C ILE A 87 -10.17 -11.46 -5.93
N SER A 88 -11.02 -11.50 -4.90
CA SER A 88 -12.23 -10.67 -4.82
C SER A 88 -11.86 -9.25 -4.36
N PHE A 89 -11.77 -8.31 -5.30
CA PHE A 89 -11.89 -6.89 -5.00
C PHE A 89 -13.36 -6.50 -5.12
N ASN A 90 -14.04 -6.34 -3.98
CA ASN A 90 -15.47 -6.03 -3.98
C ASN A 90 -15.70 -4.56 -4.33
N THR A 91 -15.83 -4.27 -5.63
CA THR A 91 -16.76 -3.26 -6.12
C THR A 91 -17.89 -3.99 -6.83
N ARG A 92 -19.13 -3.70 -6.43
CA ARG A 92 -20.34 -4.32 -6.98
C ARG A 92 -20.48 -3.92 -8.46
N SER A 93 -19.99 -4.76 -9.38
CA SER A 93 -20.18 -4.60 -10.82
C SER A 93 -20.05 -5.95 -11.55
N THR A 94 -20.75 -6.03 -12.68
CA THR A 94 -21.16 -7.17 -13.49
C THR A 94 -20.03 -8.07 -14.02
N GLN A 95 -20.36 -9.33 -14.34
CA GLN A 95 -19.48 -10.42 -14.79
C GLN A 95 -18.49 -10.09 -15.95
N SER A 96 -18.65 -8.97 -16.66
CA SER A 96 -17.71 -8.53 -17.72
C SER A 96 -16.43 -7.87 -17.17
N SER A 97 -16.49 -7.25 -15.98
CA SER A 97 -15.35 -6.54 -15.37
C SER A 97 -14.23 -7.49 -14.93
N ASN A 98 -14.58 -8.71 -14.50
CA ASN A 98 -13.60 -9.67 -14.02
C ASN A 98 -12.62 -10.15 -15.11
N LYS A 99 -13.07 -10.34 -16.36
CA LYS A 99 -12.18 -10.77 -17.46
C LYS A 99 -11.07 -9.74 -17.77
N GLY A 100 -11.40 -8.44 -17.69
CA GLY A 100 -10.42 -7.37 -17.86
C GLY A 100 -9.40 -7.33 -16.73
N LEU A 101 -9.84 -7.55 -15.48
CA LEU A 101 -8.96 -7.57 -14.31
C LEU A 101 -8.01 -8.79 -14.33
N PHE A 102 -8.51 -10.01 -14.61
CA PHE A 102 -7.66 -11.20 -14.75
C PHE A 102 -6.58 -11.02 -15.84
N ARG A 103 -6.91 -10.32 -16.93
CA ARG A 103 -5.94 -10.01 -17.99
C ARG A 103 -5.02 -8.84 -17.64
N ALA A 104 -5.37 -7.99 -16.68
CA ALA A 104 -4.49 -6.93 -16.18
C ALA A 104 -3.51 -7.42 -15.10
N THR A 105 -3.78 -8.57 -14.48
CA THR A 105 -2.97 -9.14 -13.39
C THR A 105 -2.09 -10.32 -13.79
N TRP A 106 -1.98 -10.67 -15.08
CA TRP A 106 -1.21 -11.82 -15.57
C TRP A 106 0.26 -11.83 -15.12
N TRP A 107 0.85 -10.65 -14.94
CA TRP A 107 2.25 -10.46 -14.58
C TRP A 107 2.50 -10.43 -13.07
N PHE A 108 1.44 -10.48 -12.23
CA PHE A 108 1.58 -10.31 -10.78
C PHE A 108 2.42 -11.43 -10.16
N GLU A 109 2.21 -12.67 -10.58
CA GLU A 109 2.94 -13.83 -10.09
C GLU A 109 4.42 -13.76 -10.47
N ASP A 110 4.70 -13.49 -11.75
CA ASP A 110 6.06 -13.36 -12.29
C ASP A 110 6.89 -12.31 -11.55
N LEU A 111 6.32 -11.14 -11.30
CA LEU A 111 7.01 -10.03 -10.63
C LEU A 111 7.04 -10.19 -9.11
N SER A 112 6.20 -11.05 -8.52
CA SER A 112 6.19 -11.25 -7.07
C SER A 112 7.45 -11.94 -6.53
N ALA A 113 8.23 -12.58 -7.39
CA ALA A 113 9.51 -13.17 -7.03
C ALA A 113 10.61 -12.12 -6.76
N LEU A 114 10.49 -10.91 -7.30
CA LEU A 114 11.50 -9.86 -7.20
C LEU A 114 11.75 -9.41 -5.74
N SER A 115 12.92 -8.81 -5.50
CA SER A 115 13.27 -8.21 -4.21
C SER A 115 12.52 -6.89 -3.96
N PRO A 116 12.34 -6.47 -2.70
CA PRO A 116 11.65 -5.22 -2.36
C PRO A 116 12.25 -3.99 -3.08
N ASN A 117 13.58 -3.91 -3.20
CA ASN A 117 14.26 -2.82 -3.91
C ASN A 117 13.89 -2.77 -5.41
N LEU A 118 13.80 -3.92 -6.08
CA LEU A 118 13.40 -3.98 -7.48
C LEU A 118 11.93 -3.60 -7.66
N ILE A 119 11.06 -3.98 -6.72
CA ILE A 119 9.66 -3.55 -6.71
C ILE A 119 9.56 -2.03 -6.55
N GLU A 120 10.35 -1.43 -5.66
CA GLU A 120 10.39 0.02 -5.49
C GLU A 120 10.76 0.73 -6.79
N MET A 121 11.84 0.28 -7.45
CA MET A 121 12.28 0.86 -8.72
C MET A 121 11.25 0.67 -9.84
N LEU A 122 10.65 -0.52 -9.92
CA LEU A 122 9.59 -0.83 -10.88
C LEU A 122 8.40 0.10 -10.71
N VAL A 123 7.87 0.21 -9.49
CA VAL A 123 6.69 1.05 -9.22
C VAL A 123 6.99 2.52 -9.52
N LYS A 124 8.17 3.02 -9.17
CA LYS A 124 8.58 4.39 -9.54
C LYS A 124 8.59 4.61 -11.06
N SER A 125 9.09 3.65 -11.84
CA SER A 125 9.04 3.73 -13.32
C SER A 125 7.61 3.62 -13.87
N MET A 126 6.75 2.79 -13.27
CA MET A 126 5.33 2.71 -13.62
C MET A 126 4.61 4.04 -13.40
N VAL A 127 4.80 4.66 -12.23
CA VAL A 127 4.18 5.94 -11.89
C VAL A 127 4.70 7.07 -12.78
N SER A 128 6.02 7.14 -13.05
CA SER A 128 6.58 8.19 -13.90
C SER A 128 6.10 8.12 -15.35
N ARG A 129 5.68 6.93 -15.81
CA ARG A 129 5.13 6.68 -17.15
C ARG A 129 3.59 6.76 -17.19
N GLY A 130 2.94 7.17 -16.11
CA GLY A 130 1.48 7.33 -16.06
C GLY A 130 0.70 6.02 -16.05
N TYR A 131 1.30 4.94 -15.56
CA TYR A 131 0.62 3.65 -15.44
C TYR A 131 -0.57 3.73 -14.48
N ASN A 132 -1.62 2.94 -14.72
CA ASN A 132 -2.84 3.01 -13.93
C ASN A 132 -2.60 2.68 -12.44
N HIS A 133 -2.78 3.67 -11.57
CA HIS A 133 -2.53 3.55 -10.13
C HIS A 133 -3.38 2.47 -9.43
N VAL A 134 -4.59 2.16 -9.92
CA VAL A 134 -5.45 1.09 -9.37
C VAL A 134 -4.82 -0.28 -9.61
N ILE A 135 -4.20 -0.48 -10.77
CA ILE A 135 -3.50 -1.74 -11.08
C ILE A 135 -2.22 -1.84 -10.24
N VAL A 136 -1.47 -0.74 -10.12
CA VAL A 136 -0.26 -0.69 -9.30
C VAL A 136 -0.56 -0.96 -7.82
N SER A 137 -1.60 -0.34 -7.25
CA SER A 137 -2.01 -0.59 -5.87
C SER A 137 -2.45 -2.05 -5.68
N GLY A 138 -3.21 -2.60 -6.63
CA GLY A 138 -3.59 -4.01 -6.67
C GLY A 138 -2.38 -4.94 -6.66
N PHE A 139 -1.35 -4.63 -7.45
CA PHE A 139 -0.09 -5.39 -7.47
C PHE A 139 0.64 -5.32 -6.13
N LEU A 140 0.71 -4.15 -5.49
CA LEU A 140 1.39 -4.00 -4.20
C LEU A 140 0.73 -4.84 -3.10
N PHE A 141 -0.61 -4.89 -3.07
CA PHE A 141 -1.34 -5.78 -2.15
C PHE A 141 -1.11 -7.26 -2.45
N TYR A 142 -1.02 -7.63 -3.73
CA TYR A 142 -0.68 -8.98 -4.13
C TYR A 142 0.75 -9.35 -3.70
N TYR A 143 1.72 -8.48 -3.99
CA TYR A 143 3.12 -8.64 -3.63
C TYR A 143 3.30 -8.85 -2.12
N GLN A 144 2.65 -8.01 -1.31
CA GLN A 144 2.63 -8.17 0.14
C GLN A 144 2.12 -9.55 0.55
N LYS A 145 0.93 -9.95 0.08
CA LYS A 145 0.32 -11.24 0.42
C LYS A 145 1.19 -12.41 0.01
N SER A 146 1.72 -12.38 -1.21
CA SER A 146 2.59 -13.42 -1.78
C SER A 146 3.84 -13.62 -0.91
N LYS A 147 4.57 -12.55 -0.59
CA LYS A 147 5.78 -12.62 0.24
C LYS A 147 5.50 -13.10 1.67
N PHE A 148 4.33 -12.79 2.22
CA PHE A 148 4.02 -13.07 3.62
C PHE A 148 3.92 -14.57 3.96
N TYR A 149 3.65 -15.43 2.97
CA TYR A 149 3.56 -16.88 3.18
C TYR A 149 4.89 -17.53 3.54
N THR A 150 5.99 -17.04 2.98
CA THR A 150 7.31 -17.70 3.08
C THR A 150 8.36 -16.85 3.80
N ALA A 151 8.09 -15.55 4.00
CA ALA A 151 9.07 -14.61 4.53
C ALA A 151 9.26 -14.69 6.04
N SER A 152 10.50 -14.42 6.46
CA SER A 152 10.90 -14.13 7.84
C SER A 152 10.26 -12.82 8.35
N SER A 153 10.37 -12.56 9.65
CA SER A 153 9.83 -11.32 10.24
C SER A 153 10.52 -10.06 9.69
N ASP A 154 11.82 -10.13 9.41
CA ASP A 154 12.58 -8.98 8.90
C ASP A 154 12.22 -8.68 7.44
N GLU A 155 12.09 -9.72 6.61
CA GLU A 155 11.62 -9.56 5.23
C GLU A 155 10.18 -9.05 5.17
N LYS A 156 9.29 -9.51 6.06
CA LYS A 156 7.91 -8.98 6.16
C LYS A 156 7.91 -7.49 6.48
N ARG A 157 8.81 -7.04 7.37
CA ARG A 157 8.97 -5.62 7.70
C ARG A 157 9.42 -4.82 6.48
N GLU A 158 10.46 -5.28 5.77
CA GLU A 158 10.97 -4.61 4.56
C GLU A 158 9.89 -4.51 3.48
N VAL A 159 9.16 -5.61 3.24
CA VAL A 159 8.04 -5.64 2.29
C VAL A 159 6.95 -4.65 2.69
N LEU A 160 6.59 -4.55 3.98
CA LEU A 160 5.60 -3.58 4.44
C LEU A 160 6.06 -2.13 4.23
N GLU A 161 7.33 -1.82 4.54
CA GLU A 161 7.86 -0.47 4.36
C GLU A 161 7.84 -0.04 2.90
N ILE A 162 8.31 -0.90 1.98
CA ILE A 162 8.26 -0.62 0.55
C ILE A 162 6.81 -0.49 0.05
N VAL A 163 5.92 -1.40 0.45
CA VAL A 163 4.50 -1.34 0.04
C VAL A 163 3.85 -0.05 0.52
N ILE A 164 4.06 0.36 1.77
CA ILE A 164 3.50 1.61 2.31
C ILE A 164 4.09 2.82 1.58
N ASP A 165 5.39 2.85 1.36
CA ASP A 165 6.07 3.96 0.70
C ASP A 165 5.62 4.10 -0.75
N MET A 166 5.44 2.99 -1.46
CA MET A 166 4.94 2.99 -2.84
C MET A 166 3.45 3.32 -2.93
N LEU A 167 2.61 2.83 -2.01
CA LEU A 167 1.20 3.23 -1.96
C LEU A 167 1.06 4.74 -1.73
N TYR A 168 1.94 5.34 -0.94
CA TYR A 168 1.93 6.78 -0.65
C TYR A 168 2.28 7.66 -1.85
N THR A 169 2.91 7.12 -2.91
CA THR A 169 3.18 7.87 -4.15
C THR A 169 2.03 7.79 -5.16
N LEU A 170 1.04 6.92 -4.92
CA LEU A 170 -0.11 6.76 -5.81
C LEU A 170 -1.21 7.79 -5.52
N ASP A 171 -2.15 7.90 -6.45
CA ASP A 171 -3.37 8.67 -6.25
C ASP A 171 -4.17 8.04 -5.09
N PRO A 172 -4.51 8.79 -4.02
CA PRO A 172 -5.32 8.29 -2.91
C PRO A 172 -6.64 7.66 -3.34
N SER A 173 -7.26 8.14 -4.43
CA SER A 173 -8.52 7.59 -4.97
C SER A 173 -8.39 6.17 -5.50
N SER A 174 -7.16 5.73 -5.82
CA SER A 174 -6.87 4.41 -6.35
C SER A 174 -6.74 3.32 -5.28
N ILE A 175 -6.80 3.69 -4.01
CA ILE A 175 -6.58 2.80 -2.87
C ILE A 175 -7.81 2.79 -1.98
N SER A 176 -8.42 1.63 -1.78
CA SER A 176 -9.59 1.52 -0.91
C SER A 176 -9.20 1.58 0.58
N CYS A 177 -10.05 2.24 1.39
CA CYS A 177 -9.94 2.27 2.85
C CYS A 177 -9.82 0.86 3.46
N LYS A 178 -10.61 -0.11 2.97
CA LYS A 178 -10.53 -1.51 3.40
C LYS A 178 -9.14 -2.12 3.17
N SER A 179 -8.51 -1.85 2.04
CA SER A 179 -7.17 -2.36 1.73
C SER A 179 -6.12 -1.77 2.68
N LEU A 180 -6.21 -0.47 2.99
CA LEU A 180 -5.30 0.19 3.94
C LEU A 180 -5.39 -0.42 5.33
N PHE A 181 -6.60 -0.71 5.82
CA PHE A 181 -6.76 -1.46 7.07
C PHE A 181 -6.21 -2.88 6.98
N GLY A 182 -6.26 -3.52 5.81
CA GLY A 182 -5.59 -4.79 5.54
C GLY A 182 -4.06 -4.73 5.70
N VAL A 183 -3.43 -3.61 5.32
CA VAL A 183 -2.00 -3.35 5.55
C VAL A 183 -1.71 -2.99 7.01
N LEU A 184 -2.62 -2.27 7.67
CA LEU A 184 -2.47 -1.89 9.07
C LEU A 184 -2.36 -3.11 10.00
N ARG A 185 -3.18 -4.15 9.80
CA ARG A 185 -3.20 -5.32 10.68
C ARG A 185 -1.81 -5.97 10.90
N PRO A 186 -1.01 -6.27 9.87
CA PRO A 186 0.35 -6.77 10.08
C PRO A 186 1.30 -5.70 10.63
N VAL A 187 1.14 -4.43 10.25
CA VAL A 187 1.97 -3.31 10.76
C VAL A 187 1.90 -3.18 12.28
N LEU A 188 0.75 -3.47 12.91
CA LEU A 188 0.58 -3.38 14.37
C LEU A 188 1.55 -4.29 15.15
N HIS A 189 2.02 -5.37 14.52
CA HIS A 189 2.90 -6.37 15.13
C HIS A 189 4.34 -6.27 14.61
N SER A 190 4.62 -5.33 13.70
CA SER A 190 5.91 -5.16 13.05
C SER A 190 6.61 -3.89 13.51
N ASN A 191 7.93 -3.96 13.67
CA ASN A 191 8.75 -2.81 14.02
C ASN A 191 9.09 -1.96 12.78
N ILE A 192 8.06 -1.50 12.07
CA ILE A 192 8.25 -0.61 10.91
C ILE A 192 8.70 0.80 11.35
N SER A 193 9.35 1.50 10.43
CA SER A 193 9.79 2.87 10.64
C SER A 193 8.62 3.80 11.01
N LYS A 194 8.91 4.81 11.85
CA LYS A 194 7.92 5.82 12.25
C LYS A 194 7.40 6.59 11.03
N SER A 195 8.24 6.81 10.02
CA SER A 195 7.87 7.47 8.78
C SER A 195 6.81 6.67 8.02
N CYS A 196 7.05 5.38 7.78
CA CYS A 196 6.08 4.50 7.12
C CYS A 196 4.77 4.42 7.92
N ARG A 197 4.85 4.29 9.25
CA ARG A 197 3.66 4.28 10.10
C ARG A 197 2.83 5.55 9.93
N ASN A 198 3.47 6.71 9.95
CA ASN A 198 2.78 7.99 9.76
C ASN A 198 2.14 8.10 8.37
N LYS A 199 2.81 7.64 7.31
CA LYS A 199 2.25 7.61 5.95
C LYS A 199 0.97 6.75 5.89
N LEU A 200 1.02 5.54 6.46
CA LEU A 200 -0.14 4.66 6.51
C LEU A 200 -1.30 5.25 7.33
N GLU A 201 -1.00 5.79 8.52
CA GLU A 201 -2.01 6.47 9.35
C GLU A 201 -2.61 7.69 8.64
N SER A 202 -1.82 8.41 7.83
CA SER A 202 -2.29 9.53 7.01
C SER A 202 -3.26 9.08 5.92
N MET A 203 -2.89 8.04 5.16
CA MET A 203 -3.76 7.48 4.10
C MET A 203 -5.08 6.93 4.66
N ILE A 204 -5.05 6.30 5.84
CA ILE A 204 -6.27 5.82 6.50
C ILE A 204 -7.11 7.01 6.98
N GLY A 205 -6.47 7.99 7.61
CA GLY A 205 -7.16 9.19 8.11
C GLY A 205 -7.88 9.95 7.00
N SER A 206 -7.28 10.11 5.82
CA SER A 206 -7.90 10.86 4.71
C SER A 206 -9.15 10.19 4.12
N GLN A 207 -9.39 8.91 4.40
CA GLN A 207 -10.57 8.16 3.93
C GLN A 207 -11.42 7.63 5.09
N LEU A 208 -11.33 8.27 6.27
CA LEU A 208 -12.01 7.80 7.48
C LEU A 208 -13.54 7.82 7.35
N ASP A 209 -14.08 8.64 6.45
CA ASP A 209 -15.51 8.70 6.10
C ASP A 209 -16.03 7.44 5.38
N GLN A 210 -15.12 6.58 4.93
CA GLN A 210 -15.40 5.28 4.31
C GLN A 210 -15.15 4.09 5.26
N ALA A 211 -14.65 4.35 6.47
CA ALA A 211 -14.37 3.31 7.45
C ALA A 211 -15.65 2.84 8.16
N THR A 212 -15.59 1.62 8.69
CA THR A 212 -16.64 1.03 9.53
C THR A 212 -16.16 0.90 10.97
N ILE A 213 -17.07 0.71 11.91
CA ILE A 213 -16.72 0.51 13.32
C ILE A 213 -15.73 -0.66 13.50
N ASP A 214 -15.92 -1.77 12.78
CA ASP A 214 -15.03 -2.94 12.81
C ASP A 214 -13.57 -2.60 12.40
N ASN A 215 -13.40 -1.58 11.57
CA ASN A 215 -12.06 -1.11 11.20
C ASN A 215 -11.36 -0.40 12.37
N LEU A 216 -12.11 0.32 13.21
CA LEU A 216 -11.60 1.10 14.33
C LEU A 216 -11.40 0.25 15.60
N LEU A 217 -12.10 -0.87 15.73
CA LEU A 217 -11.94 -1.84 16.83
C LEU A 217 -10.61 -2.61 16.72
N ILE A 218 -9.51 -1.89 16.97
CA ILE A 218 -8.14 -2.39 16.92
C ILE A 218 -7.69 -2.71 18.35
N PRO A 219 -7.36 -3.96 18.68
CA PRO A 219 -6.93 -4.33 20.03
C PRO A 219 -5.71 -3.53 20.49
N SER A 220 -5.69 -3.14 21.77
CA SER A 220 -4.49 -2.55 22.37
C SER A 220 -3.56 -3.65 22.88
N TYR A 221 -2.41 -3.80 22.22
CA TYR A 221 -1.40 -4.76 22.65
C TYR A 221 -0.54 -4.16 23.79
N GLY A 222 -0.51 -4.84 24.94
CA GLY A 222 0.34 -4.48 26.07
C GLY A 222 -0.17 -3.33 26.94
N ARG A 223 -1.47 -2.99 26.87
CA ARG A 223 -2.08 -1.97 27.75
C ARG A 223 -3.32 -2.53 28.43
N SER A 224 -3.76 -1.83 29.48
CA SER A 224 -4.87 -2.27 30.34
C SER A 224 -6.26 -2.11 29.71
N TYR A 225 -6.39 -1.36 28.61
CA TYR A 225 -7.66 -1.06 27.93
C TYR A 225 -7.79 -1.88 26.64
N LEU A 226 -9.02 -2.15 26.19
CA LEU A 226 -9.33 -3.12 25.14
C LEU A 226 -8.90 -2.67 23.73
N TYR A 227 -9.11 -1.40 23.38
CA TYR A 227 -8.91 -0.88 22.02
C TYR A 227 -7.90 0.28 21.96
N ASP A 228 -7.11 0.38 20.89
CA ASP A 228 -6.11 1.44 20.71
C ASP A 228 -6.72 2.79 20.32
N VAL A 229 -7.30 3.47 21.32
CA VAL A 229 -7.83 4.84 21.21
C VAL A 229 -6.79 5.83 20.68
N ASN A 230 -5.51 5.65 20.99
CA ASN A 230 -4.49 6.59 20.50
C ASN A 230 -4.33 6.49 18.99
N LEU A 231 -4.50 5.30 18.41
CA LEU A 231 -4.43 5.10 16.96
C LEU A 231 -5.63 5.76 16.26
N VAL A 232 -6.84 5.59 16.80
CA VAL A 232 -8.04 6.27 16.28
C VAL A 232 -7.91 7.80 16.35
N LEU A 233 -7.38 8.35 17.45
CA LEU A 233 -7.08 9.78 17.55
C LEU A 233 -6.06 10.27 16.52
N ARG A 234 -5.09 9.43 16.11
CA ARG A 234 -4.15 9.76 15.04
C ARG A 234 -4.81 9.75 13.67
N PHE A 235 -5.72 8.82 13.39
CA PHE A 235 -6.53 8.83 12.17
C PHE A 235 -7.40 10.09 12.08
N LEU A 236 -8.06 10.48 13.17
CA LEU A 236 -8.87 11.69 13.23
C LEU A 236 -8.03 12.95 13.00
N LYS A 237 -6.85 13.03 13.62
CA LYS A 237 -5.92 14.15 13.38
C LYS A 237 -5.48 14.22 11.92
N ALA A 238 -5.27 13.08 11.26
CA ALA A 238 -4.96 13.04 9.83
C ALA A 238 -6.15 13.48 8.98
N PHE A 239 -7.36 12.97 9.24
CA PHE A 239 -8.60 13.38 8.57
C PHE A 239 -8.80 14.90 8.59
N LEU A 240 -8.61 15.51 9.76
CA LEU A 240 -8.77 16.96 9.95
C LEU A 240 -7.66 17.78 9.24
N ARG A 241 -6.45 17.24 9.13
CA ARG A 241 -5.33 17.93 8.45
C ARG A 241 -5.50 17.93 6.93
N GLU A 242 -6.00 16.85 6.36
CA GLU A 242 -6.17 16.66 4.90
C GLU A 242 -7.36 17.45 4.31
N GLY A 243 -8.01 18.32 5.09
CA GLY A 243 -9.13 19.16 4.61
C GLY A 243 -10.50 18.50 4.67
N GLY A 244 -10.67 17.44 5.49
CA GLY A 244 -11.97 16.82 5.76
C GLY A 244 -13.04 17.77 6.30
N SER A 245 -12.65 18.99 6.71
CA SER A 245 -13.51 20.07 7.19
C SER A 245 -13.90 21.13 6.14
N GLU A 246 -13.19 21.27 5.02
CA GLU A 246 -13.35 22.45 4.14
C GLU A 246 -14.01 22.15 2.78
N SER A 247 -14.02 20.89 2.33
CA SER A 247 -14.47 20.54 0.96
C SER A 247 -15.92 20.05 0.86
N SER A 248 -16.49 19.50 1.93
CA SER A 248 -17.89 19.06 1.98
C SER A 248 -18.32 18.74 3.42
N PRO A 249 -19.55 19.09 3.86
CA PRO A 249 -20.05 18.71 5.18
C PRO A 249 -20.33 17.20 5.31
N ILE A 250 -20.47 16.47 4.19
CA ILE A 250 -20.92 15.07 4.20
C ILE A 250 -19.86 14.11 4.82
N PRO A 251 -18.57 14.14 4.42
CA PRO A 251 -17.54 13.31 5.04
C PRO A 251 -17.39 13.60 6.54
N MET A 252 -17.44 14.87 6.93
CA MET A 252 -17.34 15.29 8.33
C MET A 252 -18.46 14.66 9.19
N LYS A 253 -19.72 14.73 8.72
CA LYS A 253 -20.85 14.11 9.42
C LYS A 253 -20.72 12.59 9.53
N LYS A 254 -20.29 11.91 8.46
CA LYS A 254 -20.05 10.45 8.50
C LYS A 254 -18.97 10.08 9.51
N VAL A 255 -17.88 10.83 9.55
CA VAL A 255 -16.81 10.61 10.54
C VAL A 255 -17.32 10.88 11.95
N ALA A 256 -18.12 11.91 12.18
CA ALA A 256 -18.72 12.17 13.50
C ALA A 256 -19.58 10.99 13.98
N SER A 257 -20.50 10.50 13.14
CA SER A 257 -21.30 9.31 13.47
C SER A 257 -20.43 8.08 13.74
N LEU A 258 -19.38 7.85 12.94
CA LEU A 258 -18.45 6.73 13.17
C LEU A 258 -17.73 6.84 14.51
N ILE A 259 -17.32 8.05 14.90
CA ILE A 259 -16.64 8.30 16.17
C ILE A 259 -17.61 8.20 17.35
N ASP A 260 -18.85 8.64 17.23
CA ASP A 260 -19.84 8.52 18.29
C ASP A 260 -20.17 7.04 18.55
N LEU A 261 -20.29 6.21 17.50
CA LEU A 261 -20.34 4.75 17.61
C LEU A 261 -19.09 4.19 18.33
N TYR A 262 -17.90 4.63 17.94
CA TYR A 262 -16.66 4.18 18.57
C TYR A 262 -16.56 4.58 20.05
N ILE A 263 -16.98 5.80 20.41
CA ILE A 263 -17.02 6.27 21.80
C ILE A 263 -17.97 5.39 22.63
N THR A 264 -19.11 5.02 22.06
CA THR A 264 -20.07 4.10 22.68
C THR A 264 -19.44 2.73 22.95
N GLU A 265 -18.70 2.18 22.00
CA GLU A 265 -18.01 0.89 22.16
C GLU A 265 -16.91 0.91 23.23
N VAL A 266 -16.17 2.02 23.36
CA VAL A 266 -15.08 2.12 24.35
C VAL A 266 -15.53 2.62 25.72
N ALA A 267 -16.72 3.23 25.84
CA ALA A 267 -17.22 3.80 27.09
C ALA A 267 -17.32 2.79 28.26
N PRO A 268 -17.77 1.53 28.06
CA PRO A 268 -17.80 0.52 29.12
C PRO A 268 -16.42 0.06 29.60
N ASP A 269 -15.35 0.37 28.85
CA ASP A 269 -13.99 -0.04 29.21
C ASP A 269 -13.52 0.70 30.46
N ARG A 270 -13.58 -0.03 31.58
CA ARG A 270 -13.15 0.44 32.89
C ARG A 270 -11.72 0.98 32.86
N CYS A 271 -10.82 0.40 32.06
CA CYS A 271 -9.42 0.78 31.99
C CYS A 271 -9.14 1.99 31.09
N LEU A 272 -10.14 2.49 30.37
CA LEU A 272 -10.02 3.72 29.61
C LEU A 272 -9.78 4.92 30.54
N LYS A 273 -8.79 5.74 30.19
CA LYS A 273 -8.44 6.94 30.97
C LYS A 273 -9.33 8.11 30.58
N SER A 274 -9.70 8.93 31.56
CA SER A 274 -10.53 10.13 31.36
C SER A 274 -9.94 11.10 30.34
N SER A 275 -8.62 11.24 30.29
CA SER A 275 -7.96 12.11 29.31
C SER A 275 -8.15 11.62 27.87
N LYS A 276 -8.25 10.31 27.65
CA LYS A 276 -8.47 9.73 26.32
C LYS A 276 -9.92 9.79 25.90
N PHE A 277 -10.83 9.48 26.82
CA PHE A 277 -12.26 9.61 26.60
C PHE A 277 -12.61 11.06 26.24
N SER A 278 -12.13 12.02 27.03
CA SER A 278 -12.28 13.45 26.75
C SER A 278 -11.67 13.84 25.41
N ALA A 279 -10.49 13.33 25.05
CA ALA A 279 -9.89 13.61 23.75
C ALA A 279 -10.75 13.12 22.58
N LEU A 280 -11.43 11.97 22.68
CA LEU A 280 -12.35 11.49 21.64
C LEU A 280 -13.58 12.40 21.50
N VAL A 281 -14.18 12.79 22.62
CA VAL A 281 -15.35 13.68 22.65
C VAL A 281 -15.04 15.02 21.97
N MET A 282 -13.86 15.59 22.26
CA MET A 282 -13.49 16.96 21.90
C MET A 282 -12.79 17.11 20.55
N VAL A 283 -12.47 16.01 19.84
CA VAL A 283 -11.63 16.07 18.63
C VAL A 283 -12.37 16.63 17.41
N LEU A 284 -13.68 16.45 17.32
CA LEU A 284 -14.51 16.92 16.22
C LEU A 284 -15.28 18.18 16.60
N PRO A 285 -15.48 19.13 15.67
CA PRO A 285 -16.25 20.34 15.94
C PRO A 285 -17.72 20.03 16.16
N ASP A 286 -18.41 20.87 16.94
CA ASP A 286 -19.83 20.73 17.26
C ASP A 286 -20.72 20.71 16.00
N SER A 287 -20.32 21.45 14.96
CA SER A 287 -21.02 21.49 13.67
C SER A 287 -21.01 20.18 12.88
N ALA A 288 -20.17 19.22 13.28
CA ALA A 288 -20.13 17.89 12.66
C ALA A 288 -21.31 17.00 13.07
N ARG A 289 -22.03 17.35 14.14
CA ARG A 289 -23.09 16.55 14.73
C ARG A 289 -24.46 17.18 14.54
N ASP A 290 -25.42 16.36 14.11
CA ASP A 290 -26.83 16.75 14.03
C ASP A 290 -27.59 16.43 15.34
N SER A 291 -27.12 15.45 16.10
CA SER A 291 -27.62 15.10 17.44
C SER A 291 -26.45 14.74 18.36
N TRP A 292 -26.69 14.83 19.67
CA TRP A 292 -25.73 14.52 20.73
C TRP A 292 -26.15 13.34 21.60
N ASP A 293 -27.27 12.68 21.28
CA ASP A 293 -27.88 11.65 22.14
C ASP A 293 -26.95 10.44 22.34
N GLU A 294 -26.35 9.93 21.27
CA GLU A 294 -25.39 8.81 21.32
C GLU A 294 -24.16 9.16 22.17
N LEU A 295 -23.65 10.39 22.00
CA LEU A 295 -22.50 10.85 22.76
C LEU A 295 -22.83 10.99 24.25
N TYR A 296 -23.96 11.60 24.60
CA TYR A 296 -24.39 11.74 25.99
C TYR A 296 -24.65 10.38 26.63
N HIS A 297 -25.23 9.42 25.89
CA HIS A 297 -25.40 8.06 26.37
C HIS A 297 -24.04 7.39 26.68
N ALA A 298 -23.07 7.52 25.78
CA ALA A 298 -21.73 6.99 26.01
C ALA A 298 -21.01 7.67 27.19
N MET A 299 -21.22 8.98 27.39
CA MET A 299 -20.70 9.69 28.57
C MET A 299 -21.27 9.15 29.88
N ASP A 300 -22.59 8.91 29.93
CA ASP A 300 -23.27 8.38 31.11
C ASP A 300 -22.69 6.99 31.49
N ILE A 301 -22.59 6.08 30.51
CA ILE A 301 -21.95 4.76 30.68
C ILE A 301 -20.53 4.88 31.22
N TYR A 302 -19.73 5.76 30.63
CA TYR A 302 -18.32 5.96 31.03
C TYR A 302 -18.22 6.50 32.46
N LEU A 303 -19.06 7.47 32.84
CA LEU A 303 -19.08 8.07 34.17
C LEU A 303 -19.55 7.08 35.23
N GLU A 304 -20.58 6.27 34.96
CA GLU A 304 -20.99 5.19 35.85
C GLU A 304 -19.84 4.21 36.13
N GLY A 305 -19.10 3.82 35.08
CA GLY A 305 -17.94 2.94 35.19
C GLY A 305 -16.82 3.54 36.06
N CYS A 306 -16.58 4.85 35.93
CA CYS A 306 -15.61 5.58 36.75
C CYS A 306 -16.01 5.65 38.23
N LEU A 307 -17.29 5.85 38.52
CA LEU A 307 -17.80 5.93 39.90
C LEU A 307 -17.68 4.57 40.62
N LYS A 308 -17.92 3.46 39.91
CA LYS A 308 -17.78 2.10 40.45
C LYS A 308 -16.32 1.71 40.76
N LYS A 309 -15.32 2.37 40.16
CA LYS A 309 -13.89 2.15 40.47
C LYS A 309 -13.40 2.82 41.75
N LYS A 310 -14.11 3.83 42.23
CA LYS A 310 -13.73 4.60 43.44
C LYS A 310 -14.28 4.02 44.73
N LYS A 311 -15.15 3.01 44.64
CA LYS A 311 -15.65 2.21 45.76
C LYS A 311 -14.87 0.91 45.83
#